data_AF-A0A9D1M367-F1
#
_entry.id   AF-A0A9D1M367-F1
#
_cell.length_a   1.000
_cell.length_b   1.000
_cell.length_c   1.000
_cell.angle_alpha   90.00
_cell.angle_beta   90.00
_cell.angle_gamma   90.00
#
_symmetry.space_group_name_H-M   'P 1'
#
loop_
_entity.id
_entity.type
_entity.pdbx_description
1 polymer ?
#
loop_
_entity_poly.entity_id
_entity_poly.type
_entity_poly.pdbx_seq_one_letter_code
_entity_poly.pdbx_strand_id
1 'polypeptide(L)'
;MINEKKIPDEIQPAKPNWRRRLLISALKSPISTILILAFLYFAFQAYVLQLSPTVNKFYMFGVLFLWVFWYVAKNVFKVILLAVAVAYGAYTYHTYSTGEIARCELSGGTWNEEIGKCEEKTGFWAGVMKRFQDLGTYAREDEKKKAPQ
;
A
#
# COMPACT_ATOMS: atom_id res chain seq x y z
N MET A 1 48.01 11.66 -17.42
CA MET A 1 47.95 12.01 -15.98
C MET A 1 46.63 12.70 -15.73
N ILE A 2 45.58 11.94 -15.38
CA ILE A 2 44.26 12.49 -15.07
C ILE A 2 44.26 12.72 -13.56
N ASN A 3 44.06 13.97 -13.17
CA ASN A 3 44.11 14.43 -11.79
C ASN A 3 42.89 13.88 -11.05
N GLU A 4 43.13 12.97 -10.11
CA GLU A 4 42.11 12.26 -9.35
C GLU A 4 41.37 13.27 -8.45
N LYS A 5 40.13 13.55 -8.84
CA LYS A 5 39.21 14.45 -8.13
C LYS A 5 38.95 13.84 -6.75
N LYS A 6 39.57 14.39 -5.69
CA LYS A 6 39.29 14.03 -4.29
C LYS A 6 37.79 14.11 -4.03
N ILE A 7 37.17 12.95 -3.92
CA ILE A 7 35.82 12.78 -3.36
C ILE A 7 35.97 13.02 -1.86
N PRO A 8 35.25 13.99 -1.24
CA PRO A 8 35.23 14.12 0.21
C PRO A 8 34.35 13.02 0.79
N ASP A 9 34.91 11.81 0.89
CA ASP A 9 34.36 10.70 1.68
C ASP A 9 34.70 10.92 3.16
N GLU A 10 33.94 11.78 3.84
CA GLU A 10 33.75 11.62 5.28
C GLU A 10 32.50 12.37 5.74
N ILE A 11 31.35 11.69 5.70
CA ILE A 11 30.20 12.10 6.52
C ILE A 11 30.58 11.81 7.96
N GLN A 12 31.32 12.74 8.57
CA GLN A 12 31.69 12.74 9.98
C GLN A 12 30.45 12.40 10.83
N PRO A 13 30.49 11.37 11.70
CA PRO A 13 29.35 11.05 12.55
C PRO A 13 29.08 12.24 13.44
N ALA A 14 27.96 12.92 13.18
CA ALA A 14 27.66 14.19 13.79
C ALA A 14 27.70 14.08 15.32
N LYS A 15 28.54 14.90 15.95
CA LYS A 15 28.68 15.06 17.40
C LYS A 15 27.29 15.01 18.07
N PRO A 16 27.08 14.17 19.10
CA PRO A 16 25.79 14.04 19.78
C PRO A 16 25.48 15.34 20.52
N ASN A 17 24.84 16.28 19.81
CA ASN A 17 24.47 17.57 20.34
C ASN A 17 23.04 17.47 20.88
N TRP A 18 22.85 17.57 22.20
CA TRP A 18 21.53 17.42 22.84
C TRP A 18 20.50 18.41 22.28
N ARG A 19 20.96 19.57 21.79
CA ARG A 19 20.13 20.60 21.17
C ARG A 19 19.60 20.12 19.84
N ARG A 20 20.42 19.40 19.06
CA ARG A 20 20.00 18.79 17.80
C ARG A 20 19.00 17.67 18.06
N ARG A 21 19.14 16.90 19.15
CA ARG A 21 18.12 15.91 19.55
C ARG A 21 16.80 16.57 19.95
N LEU A 22 16.84 17.67 20.69
CA LEU A 22 15.64 18.46 21.01
C LEU A 22 15.00 19.09 19.77
N LEU A 23 15.80 19.62 18.84
CA LEU A 23 15.32 20.18 17.58
C LEU A 23 14.73 19.10 16.65
N ILE A 24 15.34 17.92 16.58
CA ILE A 24 14.80 16.78 15.83
C ILE A 24 13.52 16.29 16.49
N SER A 25 13.45 16.24 17.82
CA SER A 25 12.23 15.89 18.55
C SER A 25 11.13 16.94 18.38
N ALA A 26 11.50 18.22 18.33
CA ALA A 26 10.60 19.33 18.04
C ALA A 26 10.12 19.27 16.58
N LEU A 27 10.96 18.94 15.62
CA LEU A 27 10.55 18.72 14.22
C LEU A 27 9.65 17.48 14.07
N LYS A 28 9.86 16.44 14.88
CA LYS A 28 9.06 15.21 14.84
C LYS A 28 7.64 15.43 15.36
N SER A 29 7.42 16.41 16.25
CA SER A 29 6.07 16.83 16.64
C SER A 29 6.02 18.31 17.09
N PRO A 30 6.09 19.27 16.15
CA PRO A 30 6.20 20.69 16.48
C PRO A 30 5.01 21.18 17.31
N ILE A 31 3.83 20.63 17.01
CA ILE A 31 2.60 20.96 17.72
C ILE A 31 2.61 20.44 19.15
N SER A 32 3.16 19.23 19.41
CA SER A 32 3.25 18.74 20.80
C SER A 32 4.24 19.56 21.62
N THR A 33 5.35 20.00 21.02
CA THR A 33 6.32 20.85 21.72
C THR A 33 5.77 22.24 22.03
N ILE A 34 5.01 22.83 21.11
CA ILE A 34 4.33 24.12 21.34
C ILE A 34 3.31 23.97 22.47
N LEU A 35 2.53 22.89 22.50
CA LEU A 35 1.53 22.64 23.55
C LEU A 35 2.17 22.44 24.93
N ILE A 36 3.28 21.70 25.01
CA ILE A 36 4.02 21.53 26.28
C ILE A 36 4.59 22.87 26.75
N LEU A 37 5.15 23.67 25.85
CA LEU A 37 5.68 24.99 26.17
C LEU A 37 4.56 25.94 26.65
N ALA A 38 3.41 25.94 25.97
CA ALA A 38 2.23 26.70 26.38
C ALA A 38 1.73 26.25 27.76
N PHE A 39 1.69 24.94 28.02
CA PHE A 39 1.32 24.40 29.32
C PHE A 39 2.24 24.91 30.43
N LEU A 40 3.57 24.86 30.21
CA LEU A 40 4.56 25.36 31.16
C LEU A 40 4.42 26.88 31.39
N TYR A 41 4.13 27.64 30.34
CA TYR A 41 3.92 29.08 30.42
C TYR A 41 2.69 29.42 31.29
N PHE A 42 1.55 28.80 31.03
CA PHE A 42 0.33 29.03 31.83
C PHE A 42 0.44 28.48 33.26
N ALA A 43 1.16 27.36 33.46
CA ALA A 43 1.46 26.84 34.79
C ALA A 43 2.33 27.82 35.58
N PHE A 44 3.37 28.38 34.97
CA PHE A 44 4.22 29.38 35.62
C PHE A 44 3.42 30.64 35.99
N GLN A 45 2.55 31.12 35.10
CA GLN A 45 1.68 32.26 35.39
C GLN A 45 0.67 31.98 36.52
N ALA A 46 0.05 30.80 36.54
CA ALA A 46 -0.95 30.44 37.53
C ALA A 46 -0.35 30.23 38.93
N TYR A 47 0.82 29.56 39.02
CA TYR A 47 1.38 29.09 40.29
C TYR A 47 2.48 30.00 40.85
N VAL A 48 3.28 30.65 40.00
CA VAL A 48 4.39 31.50 40.46
C VAL A 48 3.96 32.97 40.52
N LEU A 49 3.25 33.45 39.51
CA LEU A 49 2.84 34.86 39.42
C LEU A 49 1.48 35.16 40.09
N GLN A 50 0.70 34.11 40.44
CA GLN A 50 -0.69 34.20 40.94
C GLN A 50 -1.59 35.19 40.15
N LEU A 51 -1.25 35.47 38.89
CA LEU A 51 -2.07 36.30 38.02
C LEU A 51 -3.28 35.47 37.61
N SER A 52 -4.48 35.96 37.93
CA SER A 52 -5.78 35.40 37.50
C SER A 52 -5.82 33.86 37.52
N PRO A 53 -5.65 33.23 38.70
CA PRO A 53 -5.39 31.80 38.82
C PRO A 53 -6.52 30.93 38.27
N THR A 54 -7.77 31.41 38.29
CA THR A 54 -8.93 30.68 37.74
C THR A 54 -8.86 30.57 36.22
N VAL A 55 -8.52 31.67 35.55
CA VAL A 55 -8.47 31.74 34.08
C VAL A 55 -7.27 30.95 33.54
N ASN A 56 -6.11 31.08 34.19
CA ASN A 56 -4.91 30.34 33.78
C ASN A 56 -5.03 28.82 34.03
N LYS A 57 -5.79 28.39 35.04
CA LYS A 57 -6.17 26.98 35.22
C LYS A 57 -7.06 26.47 34.08
N PHE A 58 -8.03 27.27 33.62
CA PHE A 58 -8.84 26.90 32.44
C PHE A 58 -7.98 26.79 31.17
N TYR A 59 -7.00 27.67 30.96
CA TYR A 59 -6.06 27.53 29.85
C TYR A 59 -5.22 26.26 29.95
N MET A 60 -4.76 25.86 31.14
CA MET A 60 -4.08 24.57 31.33
C MET A 60 -4.97 23.39 30.91
N PHE A 61 -6.24 23.36 31.32
CA PHE A 61 -7.19 22.33 30.89
C PHE A 61 -7.44 22.36 29.39
N GLY A 62 -7.57 23.55 28.79
CA GLY A 62 -7.72 23.72 27.35
C GLY A 62 -6.50 23.19 26.57
N VAL A 63 -5.28 23.45 27.04
CA VAL A 63 -4.04 22.95 26.43
C VAL A 63 -3.93 21.44 26.57
N LEU A 64 -4.28 20.87 27.74
CA LEU A 64 -4.32 19.41 27.94
C LEU A 64 -5.35 18.75 27.02
N PHE A 65 -6.55 19.31 26.94
CA PHE A 65 -7.60 18.83 26.04
C PHE A 65 -7.14 18.87 24.59
N LEU A 66 -6.57 19.99 24.15
CA LEU A 66 -6.04 20.14 22.80
C LEU A 66 -4.89 19.16 22.52
N TRP A 67 -4.06 18.86 23.52
CA TRP A 67 -2.99 17.88 23.41
C TRP A 67 -3.51 16.45 23.24
N VAL A 68 -4.48 16.04 24.04
CA VAL A 68 -5.15 14.73 23.91
C VAL A 68 -5.89 14.64 22.58
N PHE A 69 -6.67 15.66 22.22
CA PHE A 69 -7.37 15.74 20.94
C PHE A 69 -6.41 15.61 19.75
N TRP A 70 -5.29 16.34 19.80
CA TRP A 70 -4.25 16.28 18.77
C TRP A 70 -3.59 14.89 18.68
N TYR A 71 -3.38 14.24 19.83
CA TYR A 71 -2.87 12.87 19.87
C TYR A 71 -3.85 11.90 19.21
N VAL A 72 -5.15 11.98 19.55
CA VAL A 72 -6.19 11.14 18.95
C VAL A 72 -6.26 11.38 17.43
N ALA A 73 -6.31 12.64 16.99
CA ALA A 73 -6.37 13.00 15.58
C ALA A 73 -5.20 12.42 14.77
N LYS A 74 -3.97 12.49 15.29
CA LYS A 74 -2.79 11.88 14.66
C LYS A 74 -2.89 10.38 14.52
N ASN A 75 -3.43 9.70 15.52
CA ASN A 75 -3.59 8.24 15.48
C ASN A 75 -4.70 7.85 14.50
N VAL A 76 -5.83 8.55 14.50
CA VAL A 76 -6.92 8.35 13.54
C VAL A 76 -6.41 8.51 12.10
N PHE A 77 -5.63 9.57 11.82
CA PHE A 77 -5.06 9.77 10.49
C PHE A 77 -4.15 8.59 10.06
N LYS A 78 -3.31 8.07 10.97
CA LYS A 78 -2.48 6.90 10.68
C LYS A 78 -3.31 5.64 10.40
N VAL A 79 -4.38 5.41 11.17
CA VAL A 79 -5.27 4.27 10.96
C VAL A 79 -5.97 4.36 9.61
N ILE A 80 -6.45 5.55 9.23
CA ILE A 80 -7.06 5.78 7.91
C ILE A 80 -6.03 5.53 6.80
N LEU A 81 -4.82 6.06 6.93
CA LEU A 81 -3.76 5.88 5.93
C LEU A 81 -3.36 4.40 5.80
N LEU A 82 -3.31 3.67 6.91
CA LEU A 82 -3.09 2.22 6.92
C LEU A 82 -4.24 1.46 6.25
N ALA A 83 -5.49 1.85 6.51
CA ALA A 83 -6.65 1.26 5.84
C ALA A 83 -6.62 1.49 4.32
N VAL A 84 -6.25 2.70 3.87
CA VAL A 84 -6.04 3.00 2.46
C VAL A 84 -4.91 2.18 1.86
N ALA A 85 -3.79 2.00 2.58
CA ALA A 85 -2.68 1.18 2.12
C ALA A 85 -3.07 -0.30 1.98
N VAL A 86 -3.87 -0.83 2.91
CA VAL A 86 -4.41 -2.19 2.82
C VAL A 86 -5.38 -2.33 1.66
N ALA A 87 -6.31 -1.38 1.49
CA ALA A 87 -7.26 -1.37 0.39
C ALA A 87 -6.53 -1.28 -0.97
N TYR A 88 -5.51 -0.42 -1.07
CA TYR A 88 -4.67 -0.30 -2.25
C TYR A 88 -3.89 -1.59 -2.51
N GLY A 89 -3.26 -2.17 -1.48
CA GLY A 89 -2.53 -3.44 -1.61
C GLY A 89 -3.43 -4.60 -2.07
N ALA A 90 -4.64 -4.69 -1.53
CA ALA A 90 -5.64 -5.68 -1.94
C ALA A 90 -6.09 -5.44 -3.39
N TYR A 91 -6.36 -4.19 -3.76
CA TYR A 91 -6.71 -3.82 -5.13
C TYR A 91 -5.58 -4.16 -6.10
N THR A 92 -4.34 -3.74 -5.84
CA THR A 92 -3.20 -4.04 -6.70
C THR A 92 -2.96 -5.54 -6.81
N TYR A 93 -3.06 -6.28 -5.71
CA TYR A 93 -2.91 -7.74 -5.71
C TYR A 93 -3.98 -8.38 -6.61
N HIS A 94 -5.24 -7.97 -6.48
CA HIS A 94 -6.32 -8.48 -7.31
C HIS A 94 -6.12 -8.11 -8.79
N THR A 95 -5.65 -6.90 -9.11
CA THR A 95 -5.37 -6.49 -10.51
C THR A 95 -4.17 -7.22 -11.09
N TYR A 96 -3.15 -7.55 -10.29
CA TYR A 96 -1.99 -8.31 -10.75
C TYR A 96 -2.34 -9.78 -10.96
N SER A 97 -3.11 -10.38 -10.05
CA SER A 97 -3.54 -11.78 -10.18
C SER A 97 -4.53 -11.97 -11.33
N THR A 98 -5.39 -10.98 -11.61
CA THR A 98 -6.27 -10.98 -12.79
C THR A 98 -5.62 -10.39 -14.05
N GLY A 99 -4.40 -9.85 -13.97
CA GLY A 99 -3.73 -9.23 -15.11
C GLY A 99 -3.37 -10.23 -16.22
N GLU A 100 -3.01 -11.45 -15.84
CA GLU A 100 -2.75 -12.57 -16.76
C GLU A 100 -4.06 -13.05 -17.42
N ILE A 101 -5.15 -13.10 -16.64
CA ILE A 101 -6.50 -13.46 -17.08
C ILE A 101 -7.05 -12.42 -18.07
N ALA A 102 -6.95 -11.13 -17.72
CA ALA A 102 -7.39 -10.03 -18.56
C ALA A 102 -6.56 -9.91 -19.85
N ARG A 103 -5.24 -10.14 -19.79
CA ARG A 103 -4.41 -10.24 -21.00
C ARG A 103 -4.81 -11.41 -21.88
N CYS A 104 -5.19 -12.54 -21.28
CA CYS A 104 -5.67 -13.71 -22.01
C CYS A 104 -6.99 -13.43 -22.74
N GLU A 105 -7.96 -12.80 -22.05
CA GLU A 105 -9.23 -12.39 -22.65
C GLU A 105 -9.03 -11.33 -23.76
N LEU A 106 -8.13 -10.36 -23.57
CA LEU A 106 -7.76 -9.36 -24.57
C LEU A 106 -7.09 -9.98 -25.82
N SER A 107 -6.28 -11.03 -25.65
CA SER A 107 -5.73 -11.81 -26.77
C SER A 107 -6.76 -12.76 -27.41
N GLY A 108 -7.99 -12.79 -26.89
CA GLY A 108 -9.07 -13.65 -27.38
C GLY A 108 -8.96 -15.11 -26.94
N GLY A 109 -8.09 -15.43 -25.98
CA GLY A 109 -7.94 -16.74 -25.36
C GLY A 109 -8.91 -16.97 -24.20
N THR A 110 -8.95 -18.18 -23.68
CA THR A 110 -9.73 -18.54 -22.48
C THR A 110 -8.77 -18.99 -21.39
N TRP A 111 -8.91 -18.42 -20.19
CA TRP A 111 -8.06 -18.74 -19.06
C TRP A 111 -8.46 -20.10 -18.47
N ASN A 112 -7.51 -21.04 -18.42
CA ASN A 112 -7.72 -22.36 -17.81
C ASN A 112 -7.14 -22.36 -16.38
N GLU A 113 -8.02 -22.33 -15.36
CA GLU A 113 -7.64 -22.23 -13.94
C GLU A 113 -6.86 -23.45 -13.44
N GLU A 114 -6.99 -24.63 -14.05
CA GLU A 114 -6.30 -25.86 -13.63
C GLU A 114 -4.83 -25.91 -14.07
N ILE A 115 -4.49 -25.25 -15.19
CA ILE A 115 -3.16 -25.30 -15.83
C ILE A 115 -2.39 -23.98 -15.65
N GLY A 116 -3.09 -22.89 -15.29
CA GLY A 116 -2.50 -21.57 -15.04
C GLY A 116 -1.91 -20.93 -16.29
N LYS A 117 -2.46 -21.23 -17.47
CA LYS A 117 -2.02 -20.69 -18.76
C LYS A 117 -3.19 -20.20 -19.59
N CYS A 118 -2.91 -19.19 -20.40
CA CYS A 118 -3.84 -18.74 -21.44
C CYS A 118 -3.83 -19.76 -22.58
N GLU A 119 -4.95 -20.44 -22.78
CA GLU A 119 -5.15 -21.29 -23.97
C GLU A 119 -5.69 -20.41 -25.09
N GLU A 120 -5.06 -20.49 -26.27
CA GLU A 120 -5.66 -19.98 -27.49
C GLU A 120 -6.99 -20.71 -27.68
N LYS A 121 -8.08 -19.97 -27.94
CA LYS A 121 -9.36 -20.58 -28.32
C LYS A 121 -9.07 -21.56 -29.43
N THR A 122 -9.12 -22.87 -29.14
CA THR A 122 -9.09 -23.88 -30.19
C THR A 122 -10.22 -23.51 -31.12
N GLY A 123 -9.86 -22.99 -32.29
CA GLY A 123 -10.82 -22.35 -33.17
C GLY A 123 -11.97 -23.30 -33.44
N PHE A 124 -13.17 -22.77 -33.60
CA PHE A 124 -14.36 -23.53 -33.97
C PHE A 124 -14.06 -24.60 -35.05
N TRP A 125 -13.16 -24.28 -35.99
CA TRP A 125 -12.62 -25.18 -37.01
C TRP A 125 -11.84 -26.41 -36.49
N ALA A 126 -11.06 -26.32 -35.42
CA ALA A 126 -10.38 -27.47 -34.82
C ALA A 126 -11.37 -28.46 -34.19
N GLY A 127 -12.42 -27.95 -33.53
CA GLY A 127 -13.52 -28.76 -33.01
C GLY A 127 -14.36 -29.41 -34.13
N VAL A 128 -14.63 -28.66 -35.20
CA VAL A 128 -15.31 -29.15 -36.41
C VAL A 128 -14.48 -30.23 -37.10
N MET A 129 -13.17 -30.02 -37.27
CA MET A 129 -12.31 -30.97 -37.96
C MET A 129 -12.17 -32.29 -37.19
N LYS A 130 -12.13 -32.21 -35.85
CA LYS A 130 -12.19 -33.40 -34.98
C LYS A 130 -13.52 -34.15 -35.14
N ARG A 131 -14.65 -33.44 -35.25
CA ARG A 131 -15.98 -34.04 -35.51
C ARG A 131 -16.03 -34.75 -36.87
N PHE A 132 -15.47 -34.14 -37.92
CA PHE A 132 -15.39 -34.72 -39.25
C PHE A 132 -14.49 -35.95 -39.31
N GLN A 133 -13.35 -35.93 -38.61
CA GLN A 133 -12.49 -37.10 -38.50
C GLN A 133 -13.20 -38.27 -37.83
N ASP A 134 -13.94 -37.98 -36.75
CA ASP A 134 -14.70 -38.97 -35.99
C ASP A 134 -15.84 -39.58 -36.85
N LEU A 135 -16.59 -38.74 -37.56
CA LEU A 135 -17.58 -39.18 -38.55
C LEU A 135 -16.98 -40.03 -39.68
N GLY A 136 -15.78 -39.66 -40.16
CA GLY A 136 -15.05 -40.44 -41.16
C GLY A 136 -14.62 -41.83 -40.64
N THR A 137 -14.25 -41.94 -39.37
CA THR A 137 -13.95 -43.23 -38.73
C THR A 137 -15.21 -44.07 -38.53
N TYR A 138 -16.33 -43.48 -38.08
CA TYR A 138 -17.60 -44.19 -37.96
C TYR A 138 -18.13 -44.71 -39.31
N ALA A 139 -18.07 -43.89 -40.36
CA ALA A 139 -18.50 -44.30 -41.70
C ALA A 139 -17.63 -45.44 -42.26
N ARG A 140 -16.32 -45.43 -42.00
CA ARG A 140 -15.39 -46.47 -42.42
C ARG A 140 -15.58 -47.78 -41.63
N GLU A 141 -15.99 -47.72 -40.37
CA GLU A 141 -16.39 -48.90 -39.59
C GLU A 141 -17.72 -49.48 -40.06
N ASP A 142 -18.67 -48.65 -40.47
CA ASP A 142 -19.99 -49.08 -40.96
C ASP A 142 -19.90 -49.74 -42.34
N GLU A 143 -19.00 -49.26 -43.22
CA GLU A 143 -18.71 -49.94 -44.50
C GLU A 143 -18.02 -51.30 -44.30
N LYS A 144 -17.12 -51.43 -43.33
CA LYS A 144 -16.51 -52.73 -42.97
C LYS A 144 -17.54 -53.73 -42.44
N LYS A 145 -18.66 -53.28 -41.87
CA LYS A 145 -19.77 -54.13 -41.43
C LYS A 145 -20.75 -54.50 -42.55
N LYS A 146 -20.75 -53.78 -43.67
CA LYS A 146 -21.66 -54.00 -44.82
C LYS A 146 -21.04 -54.74 -46.00
N ALA A 147 -19.74 -55.02 -46.02
CA ALA A 147 -19.16 -55.91 -47.01
C ALA A 147 -19.60 -57.37 -46.73
N PRO A 148 -20.41 -58.01 -47.59
CA PRO A 148 -20.68 -59.43 -47.45
C PRO A 148 -19.39 -60.22 -47.73
N GLN A 149 -19.05 -61.14 -46.83
CA GLN A 149 -18.18 -62.26 -47.17
C GLN A 149 -18.95 -63.29 -47.99
#